data_AF-A0A1I7G0V0-F1
#
_entry.id   AF-A0A1I7G0V0-F1
#
_cell.length_a   1.000
_cell.length_b   1.000
_cell.length_c   1.000
_cell.angle_alpha   90.00
_cell.angle_beta   90.00
_cell.angle_gamma   90.00
#
_symmetry.space_group_name_H-M   'P 1'
#
loop_
_entity.id
_entity.type
_entity.pdbx_description
1 polymer ?
#
loop_
_entity_poly.entity_id
_entity_poly.type
_entity_poly.pdbx_seq_one_letter_code
_entity_poly.pdbx_strand_id
1 'polypeptide(L)'
;MENFVLLYHFDKEETKKEFEKSFKKQYPRNREDQSNGLRYIGFTERAEPAAVDNVNTILTSMGMGREGFFGLNDYVALYFTRDKEPDVVKRQLLIGTEEMVDAGAEHKTSDPHRSSIKRLLEYDYSQA
;
A
#
# COMPACT_ATOMS: atom_id res chain seq x y z
N MET A 1 -6.05 -15.96 -5.75
CA MET A 1 -5.28 -14.93 -5.02
C MET A 1 -5.10 -13.79 -5.98
N GLU A 2 -5.32 -12.58 -5.51
CA GLU A 2 -5.20 -11.34 -6.25
C GLU A 2 -3.95 -10.60 -5.76
N ASN A 3 -3.34 -9.84 -6.67
CA ASN A 3 -2.17 -9.03 -6.35
C ASN A 3 -2.62 -7.65 -5.91
N PHE A 4 -1.97 -7.14 -4.87
CA PHE A 4 -2.25 -5.86 -4.26
C PHE A 4 -0.95 -5.07 -4.12
N VAL A 5 -1.06 -3.74 -4.12
CA VAL A 5 0.07 -2.85 -3.89
C VAL A 5 -0.31 -1.84 -2.82
N LEU A 6 0.50 -1.74 -1.77
CA LEU A 6 0.40 -0.67 -0.79
C LEU A 6 1.41 0.41 -1.10
N LEU A 7 0.93 1.63 -1.29
CA LEU A 7 1.74 2.83 -1.17
C LEU A 7 1.55 3.37 0.25
N TYR A 8 2.64 3.72 0.93
CA TYR A 8 2.55 4.26 2.27
C TYR A 8 3.63 5.29 2.56
N HIS A 9 3.33 6.18 3.50
CA HIS A 9 4.25 7.13 4.11
C HIS A 9 3.92 7.28 5.59
N PHE A 10 4.97 7.35 6.41
CA PHE A 10 4.87 7.69 7.81
C PHE A 10 5.97 8.69 8.15
N ASP A 11 5.60 9.80 8.81
CA ASP A 11 6.55 10.84 9.23
C ASP A 11 7.53 10.31 10.29
N LYS A 12 7.06 9.42 11.15
CA LYS A 12 7.88 8.80 12.21
C LYS A 12 8.56 7.54 11.68
N GLU A 13 9.90 7.52 11.75
CA GLU A 13 10.69 6.36 11.33
C GLU A 13 10.39 5.10 12.15
N GLU A 14 10.08 5.25 13.44
CA GLU A 14 9.69 4.14 14.32
C GLU A 14 8.39 3.48 13.86
N THR A 15 7.35 4.28 13.61
CA THR A 15 6.08 3.83 13.02
C THR A 15 6.32 3.11 11.70
N LYS A 16 7.12 3.69 10.80
CA LYS A 16 7.44 3.07 9.52
C LYS A 16 8.06 1.68 9.69
N LYS A 17 9.05 1.55 10.57
CA LYS A 17 9.73 0.27 10.84
C LYS A 17 8.79 -0.76 11.45
N GLU A 18 7.92 -0.33 12.36
CA GLU A 18 6.93 -1.21 12.97
C GLU A 18 5.90 -1.69 11.93
N PHE A 19 5.41 -0.80 11.08
CA PHE A 19 4.52 -1.14 9.98
C PHE A 19 5.18 -2.13 9.02
N GLU A 20 6.37 -1.82 8.50
CA GLU A 20 7.13 -2.70 7.59
C GLU A 20 7.37 -4.09 8.22
N LYS A 21 7.72 -4.14 9.52
CA LYS A 21 7.94 -5.39 10.25
C LYS A 21 6.66 -6.22 10.39
N SER A 22 5.57 -5.59 10.83
CA SER A 22 4.27 -6.25 11.00
C SER A 22 3.71 -6.72 9.66
N PHE A 23 3.88 -5.91 8.62
CA PHE A 23 3.49 -6.24 7.25
C PHE A 23 4.25 -7.44 6.71
N LYS A 24 5.60 -7.45 6.81
CA LYS A 24 6.43 -8.57 6.37
C LYS A 24 6.12 -9.87 7.12
N LYS A 25 5.71 -9.78 8.39
CA LYS A 25 5.28 -10.94 9.17
C LYS A 25 3.97 -11.52 8.65
N GLN A 26 3.01 -10.67 8.29
CA GLN A 26 1.71 -11.09 7.73
C GLN A 26 1.83 -11.62 6.30
N TYR A 27 2.64 -10.93 5.48
CA TYR A 27 2.84 -11.24 4.07
C TYR A 27 4.32 -11.55 3.81
N PRO A 28 4.80 -12.76 4.15
CA PRO A 28 6.21 -13.11 3.96
C PRO A 28 6.63 -13.08 2.49
N ARG A 29 5.68 -13.34 1.58
CA ARG A 29 5.84 -13.23 0.13
C ARG A 29 5.41 -11.85 -0.35
N ASN A 30 6.23 -10.85 -0.08
CA ASN A 30 6.03 -9.48 -0.52
C ASN A 30 7.20 -9.01 -1.39
N ARG A 31 6.98 -7.94 -2.14
CA ARG A 31 8.02 -7.26 -2.92
C ARG A 31 7.98 -5.77 -2.64
N GLU A 32 9.09 -5.23 -2.19
CA GLU A 32 9.23 -3.80 -1.98
C GLU A 32 9.75 -3.12 -3.26
N ASP A 33 9.21 -1.95 -3.56
CA ASP A 33 9.75 -1.04 -4.58
C ASP A 33 9.87 0.36 -3.95
N GLN A 34 10.94 1.07 -4.30
CA GLN A 34 11.13 2.45 -3.88
C GLN A 34 11.46 3.28 -5.12
N SER A 35 10.51 4.11 -5.53
CA SER A 35 10.65 4.96 -6.70
C SER A 35 10.29 6.37 -6.31
N ASN A 36 11.11 7.35 -6.69
CA ASN A 36 10.77 8.75 -6.49
C ASN A 36 10.46 9.08 -5.01
N GLY A 37 11.18 8.47 -4.05
CA GLY A 37 10.94 8.69 -2.62
C GLY A 37 9.62 8.12 -2.08
N LEU A 38 8.82 7.49 -2.95
CA LEU A 38 7.61 6.74 -2.59
C LEU A 38 7.97 5.29 -2.32
N ARG A 39 7.29 4.68 -1.36
CA ARG A 39 7.49 3.29 -0.96
C ARG A 39 6.26 2.47 -1.30
N TYR A 40 6.51 1.37 -1.98
CA TYR A 40 5.50 0.42 -2.41
C TYR A 40 5.79 -0.95 -1.83
N ILE A 41 4.75 -1.66 -1.42
CA ILE A 41 4.84 -3.09 -1.09
C ILE A 41 3.78 -3.82 -1.89
N GLY A 42 4.22 -4.67 -2.80
CA GLY A 42 3.38 -5.60 -3.49
C GLY A 42 3.23 -6.91 -2.71
N PHE A 43 2.04 -7.50 -2.73
CA PHE A 43 1.70 -8.72 -2.00
C PHE A 43 0.47 -9.40 -2.60
N THR A 44 0.13 -10.59 -2.11
CA THR A 44 -1.08 -11.32 -2.53
C THR A 44 -2.02 -11.58 -1.38
N GLU A 45 -3.32 -11.51 -1.67
CA GLU A 45 -4.36 -11.91 -0.75
C GLU A 45 -5.53 -12.56 -1.51
N ARG A 46 -6.50 -13.13 -0.80
CA ARG A 46 -7.65 -13.82 -1.41
C ARG A 46 -8.57 -12.89 -2.17
N ALA A 47 -8.82 -11.69 -1.64
CA ALA A 47 -9.72 -10.69 -2.20
C ALA A 47 -9.49 -9.32 -1.55
N GLU A 48 -9.97 -8.25 -2.19
CA GLU A 48 -9.91 -6.86 -1.70
C GLU A 48 -10.34 -6.72 -0.22
N PRO A 49 -11.50 -7.24 0.25
CA PRO A 49 -11.90 -7.07 1.65
C PRO A 49 -10.91 -7.70 2.64
N ALA A 50 -10.34 -8.85 2.31
CA ALA A 50 -9.36 -9.51 3.17
C ALA A 50 -8.04 -8.73 3.24
N ALA A 51 -7.59 -8.14 2.12
CA ALA A 51 -6.42 -7.27 2.10
C ALA A 51 -6.64 -6.04 2.97
N VAL A 52 -7.81 -5.40 2.83
CA VAL A 52 -8.22 -4.23 3.63
C VAL A 52 -8.26 -4.57 5.13
N ASP A 53 -8.94 -5.65 5.51
CA ASP A 53 -9.09 -6.06 6.92
C ASP A 53 -7.74 -6.38 7.57
N ASN A 54 -6.87 -7.11 6.87
CA ASN A 54 -5.54 -7.46 7.37
C ASN A 54 -4.66 -6.21 7.56
N VAL A 55 -4.67 -5.29 6.59
CA VAL A 55 -3.86 -4.06 6.70
C VAL A 55 -4.43 -3.14 7.79
N ASN A 56 -5.75 -3.01 7.88
CA ASN A 56 -6.40 -2.27 8.96
C ASN A 56 -6.10 -2.88 10.33
N THR A 57 -5.99 -4.21 10.44
CA THR A 57 -5.59 -4.88 11.68
C THR A 57 -4.15 -4.51 12.07
N ILE A 58 -3.22 -4.47 11.11
CA ILE A 58 -1.85 -4.02 11.34
C ILE A 58 -1.85 -2.57 11.84
N LEU A 59 -2.54 -1.67 11.12
CA LEU A 59 -2.61 -0.26 11.48
C LEU A 59 -3.21 -0.08 12.88
N THR A 60 -4.34 -0.75 13.16
CA THR A 60 -5.05 -0.64 14.45
C THR A 60 -4.19 -1.15 15.60
N SER A 61 -3.40 -2.20 15.39
CA SER A 61 -2.47 -2.72 16.39
C SER A 61 -1.37 -1.72 16.77
N MET A 62 -1.07 -0.78 15.88
CA MET A 62 -0.12 0.32 16.09
C MET A 62 -0.82 1.59 16.63
N GLY A 63 -2.11 1.52 16.97
CA GLY A 63 -2.92 2.67 17.38
C GLY A 63 -3.34 3.60 16.23
N MET A 64 -3.19 3.16 14.98
CA MET A 64 -3.52 3.92 13.77
C MET A 64 -4.77 3.36 13.14
N GLY A 65 -5.81 4.16 12.95
CA GLY A 65 -7.05 3.65 12.35
C GLY A 65 -7.97 4.77 11.93
N ARG A 66 -9.11 4.40 11.36
CA ARG A 66 -10.14 5.34 10.89
C ARG A 66 -10.69 6.23 12.02
N GLU A 67 -10.62 5.77 13.27
CA GLU A 67 -10.97 6.51 14.49
C GLU A 67 -9.74 6.87 15.36
N GLY A 68 -8.53 6.54 14.89
CA GLY A 68 -7.26 6.85 15.57
C GLY A 68 -6.65 8.16 15.10
N PHE A 69 -5.56 8.58 15.75
CA PHE A 69 -4.73 9.69 15.30
C PHE A 69 -3.63 9.16 14.36
N PHE A 70 -3.65 9.59 13.10
CA PHE A 70 -2.53 9.44 12.18
C PHE A 70 -1.81 10.80 12.02
N GLY A 71 -0.52 10.79 11.71
CA GLY A 71 0.25 12.01 11.50
C GLY A 71 -0.31 12.86 10.35
N LEU A 72 0.03 14.15 10.33
CA LEU A 72 -0.48 15.11 9.34
C LEU A 72 -0.15 14.73 7.89
N ASN A 73 0.88 13.92 7.65
CA ASN A 73 1.24 13.44 6.32
C ASN A 73 1.18 11.90 6.21
N ASP A 74 0.77 11.21 7.26
CA ASP A 74 0.75 9.75 7.26
C ASP A 74 -0.38 9.25 6.36
N TYR A 75 -0.04 8.38 5.41
CA TYR A 75 -1.03 7.80 4.51
C TYR A 75 -0.69 6.35 4.18
N VAL A 76 -1.75 5.58 3.89
CA VAL A 76 -1.66 4.22 3.37
C VAL A 76 -2.76 4.06 2.33
N ALA A 77 -2.35 3.79 1.09
CA ALA A 77 -3.23 3.58 -0.04
C ALA A 77 -3.03 2.18 -0.62
N LEU A 78 -4.12 1.44 -0.73
CA LEU A 78 -4.18 0.14 -1.37
C LEU A 78 -4.56 0.31 -2.85
N TYR A 79 -3.80 -0.31 -3.73
CA TYR A 79 -4.04 -0.36 -5.17
C TYR A 79 -4.27 -1.80 -5.61
N PHE A 80 -5.23 -1.99 -6.49
CA PHE A 80 -5.64 -3.31 -7.00
C PHE A 80 -6.35 -3.18 -8.35
N THR A 81 -6.47 -4.28 -9.07
CA THR A 81 -7.33 -4.41 -10.25
C THR A 81 -8.47 -5.37 -9.92
N ARG A 82 -9.59 -5.28 -10.64
CA ARG A 82 -10.71 -6.22 -10.50
C ARG A 82 -10.72 -7.13 -11.72
N ASP A 83 -11.11 -8.38 -11.56
CA ASP A 83 -11.20 -9.35 -12.67
C ASP A 83 -12.02 -8.84 -13.88
N LYS A 84 -13.02 -8.00 -13.63
CA LYS A 84 -13.88 -7.41 -14.68
C LYS A 84 -13.28 -6.19 -15.38
N GLU A 85 -12.23 -5.60 -14.80
CA GLU A 85 -11.53 -4.40 -15.30
C GLU A 85 -10.02 -4.50 -15.01
N PRO A 86 -9.30 -5.50 -15.59
CA PRO A 86 -7.89 -5.76 -15.24
C PRO A 86 -6.95 -4.62 -15.63
N ASP A 87 -7.33 -3.78 -16.59
CA ASP A 87 -6.57 -2.60 -17.01
C ASP A 87 -6.84 -1.36 -16.14
N VAL A 88 -7.83 -1.43 -15.24
CA VAL A 88 -8.23 -0.30 -14.40
C VAL A 88 -7.70 -0.51 -12.98
N VAL A 89 -6.62 0.20 -12.65
CA VAL A 89 -6.10 0.28 -11.30
C VAL A 89 -7.07 1.11 -10.44
N LYS A 90 -7.64 0.48 -9.42
CA LYS A 90 -8.43 1.13 -8.37
C LYS A 90 -7.52 1.48 -7.19
N ARG A 91 -7.91 2.52 -6.44
CA ARG A 91 -7.27 2.98 -5.21
C ARG A 91 -8.28 2.99 -4.08
N GLN A 92 -7.86 2.54 -2.90
CA GLN A 92 -8.59 2.66 -1.65
C GLN A 92 -7.67 3.19 -0.56
N LEU A 93 -8.07 4.28 0.08
CA LEU A 93 -7.36 4.81 1.24
C LEU A 93 -7.71 4.02 2.49
N LEU A 94 -6.69 3.67 3.26
CA LEU A 94 -6.83 3.03 4.57
C LEU A 94 -6.63 4.05 5.69
N ILE A 95 -5.66 4.96 5.53
CA ILE A 95 -5.48 6.18 6.33
C ILE A 95 -4.97 7.32 5.45
N GLY A 96 -5.11 8.57 5.91
CA GLY A 96 -4.74 9.78 5.17
C GLY A 96 -5.88 10.29 4.26
N THR A 97 -5.60 11.35 3.50
CA THR A 97 -6.52 11.93 2.52
C THR A 97 -6.05 11.68 1.09
N GLU A 98 -6.96 11.83 0.11
CA GLU A 98 -6.58 11.71 -1.31
C GLU A 98 -5.52 12.73 -1.68
N GLU A 99 -5.67 13.96 -1.19
CA GLU A 99 -4.72 15.06 -1.39
C GLU A 99 -3.32 14.74 -0.87
N MET A 100 -3.16 13.97 0.21
CA MET A 100 -1.84 13.58 0.72
C MET A 100 -1.15 12.57 -0.20
N VAL A 101 -1.92 11.61 -0.72
CA VAL A 101 -1.43 10.62 -1.67
C VAL A 101 -1.10 11.28 -3.00
N ASP A 102 -1.97 12.16 -3.46
CA ASP A 102 -1.81 12.90 -4.71
C ASP A 102 -0.67 13.91 -4.59
N ALA A 103 -0.51 14.65 -3.49
CA ALA A 103 0.68 15.49 -3.28
C ALA A 103 1.97 14.65 -3.24
N GLY A 104 1.94 13.47 -2.64
CA GLY A 104 3.07 12.53 -2.65
C GLY A 104 3.39 11.99 -4.06
N ALA A 105 2.37 11.71 -4.86
CA ALA A 105 2.47 11.05 -6.16
C ALA A 105 2.54 12.00 -7.37
N GLU A 106 1.90 13.16 -7.35
CA GLU A 106 1.80 14.14 -8.44
C GLU A 106 3.06 15.00 -8.59
N HIS A 107 3.83 15.22 -7.52
CA HIS A 107 5.06 16.02 -7.62
C HIS A 107 6.20 15.33 -8.38
N LYS A 108 6.04 14.07 -8.78
CA LYS A 108 7.08 13.30 -9.46
C LYS A 108 6.43 12.53 -10.60
N THR A 109 6.43 13.14 -11.80
CA THR A 109 5.99 12.58 -13.10
C THR A 109 5.07 11.37 -12.99
N SER A 110 3.81 11.46 -13.39
CA SER A 110 2.82 10.37 -13.29
C SER A 110 3.25 8.96 -13.79
N ASP A 111 4.31 8.88 -14.59
CA ASP A 111 4.83 7.66 -15.23
C ASP A 111 5.49 6.64 -14.26
N PRO A 112 6.48 7.00 -13.42
CA PRO A 112 7.13 6.03 -12.54
C PRO A 112 6.23 5.52 -11.41
N HIS A 113 5.29 6.34 -10.93
CA HIS A 113 4.28 5.91 -9.94
C HIS A 113 3.39 4.79 -10.52
N ARG A 114 2.79 5.04 -11.69
CA ARG A 114 1.96 4.05 -12.40
C ARG A 114 2.75 2.80 -12.79
N SER A 115 3.98 2.98 -13.25
CA SER A 115 4.87 1.87 -13.61
C SER A 115 5.21 0.98 -12.43
N SER A 116 5.46 1.55 -11.24
CA SER A 116 5.77 0.78 -10.02
C SER A 116 4.55 -0.05 -9.58
N ILE A 117 3.36 0.57 -9.56
CA ILE A 117 2.11 -0.12 -9.23
C ILE A 117 1.85 -1.26 -10.22
N LYS A 118 1.91 -0.99 -11.53
CA LYS A 118 1.66 -2.01 -12.55
C LYS A 118 2.61 -3.19 -12.43
N ARG A 119 3.92 -2.92 -12.29
CA ARG A 119 4.95 -3.96 -12.13
C ARG A 119 4.69 -4.86 -10.92
N LEU A 120 4.25 -4.29 -9.79
CA LEU A 120 3.96 -5.04 -8.58
C LEU A 120 2.62 -5.78 -8.65
N LEU A 121 1.62 -5.24 -9.35
CA LEU A 121 0.35 -5.93 -9.61
C LEU A 121 0.52 -7.10 -10.58
N GLU A 122 1.48 -7.05 -11.50
CA GLU A 122 1.76 -8.13 -12.46
C GLU A 122 2.82 -9.12 -11.95
N TYR A 123 3.39 -8.90 -10.76
CA TYR A 123 4.45 -9.75 -10.22
C TYR A 123 3.91 -11.11 -9.76
N ASP A 124 4.67 -12.18 -10.05
CA ASP A 124 4.35 -13.52 -9.58
C ASP A 124 4.92 -13.78 -8.18
N TYR A 125 4.06 -13.69 -7.17
CA TYR A 125 4.40 -13.96 -5.77
C TYR A 125 4.39 -15.46 -5.41
N SER A 126 4.09 -16.37 -6.34
CA SER A 126 4.14 -17.81 -6.08
C SER A 126 5.57 -18.32 -5.88
N GLN A 127 6.55 -17.62 -6.45
CA GLN A 127 7.98 -17.92 -6.43
C GLN A 127 8.79 -17.11 -5.40
N ALA A 128 8.14 -16.21 -4.66
CA ALA A 128 8.78 -15.30 -3.71
C ALA A 128 8.96 -15.90 -2.31
#